data_AF-A0A1G4TBV5-F1
#
_entry.id   AF-A0A1G4TBV5-F1
#
_cell.length_a   1.000
_cell.length_b   1.000
_cell.length_c   1.000
_cell.angle_alpha   90.00
_cell.angle_beta   90.00
_cell.angle_gamma   90.00
#
_symmetry.space_group_name_H-M   'P 1'
#
loop_
_entity.id
_entity.type
_entity.pdbx_description
1 polymer ?
#
loop_
_entity_poly.entity_id
_entity_poly.type
_entity_poly.pdbx_seq_one_letter_code
_entity_poly.pdbx_strand_id
1 'polypeptide(L)'
;MTLTTETSAAGAIWFDDLIDAETRAEIEKEVIEAANRDRVLRDLILTTPILRSAILRAVTAALHFDPLALLADGWCTAKDIRAACREGGKTGAPIVLKLSSHSIERDIHPAIKVTIGFEKSFDLDVGLGLAGTFDGITLTIRDSKLESVGAGTCGLALLVRVAGRPVISRDITTLDLPAEYRFAQPLALR
;
A
#
# COMPACT_ATOMS: atom_id res chain seq x y z
N MET A 1 22.21 -23.55 -29.36
CA MET A 1 21.37 -23.54 -28.13
C MET A 1 21.13 -22.10 -27.77
N THR A 2 19.93 -21.63 -28.03
CA THR A 2 19.52 -20.24 -27.80
C THR A 2 19.33 -20.05 -26.30
N LEU A 3 20.16 -19.20 -25.70
CA LEU A 3 19.98 -18.73 -24.33
C LEU A 3 18.79 -17.78 -24.35
N THR A 4 17.60 -18.29 -23.99
CA THR A 4 16.46 -17.45 -23.64
C THR A 4 16.81 -16.72 -22.36
N THR A 5 17.07 -15.42 -22.48
CA THR A 5 17.08 -14.48 -21.37
C THR A 5 15.71 -14.51 -20.70
N GLU A 6 15.63 -15.16 -19.54
CA GLU A 6 14.53 -14.94 -18.61
C GLU A 6 14.60 -13.46 -18.21
N THR A 7 13.67 -12.67 -18.76
CA THR A 7 13.41 -11.31 -18.29
C THR A 7 13.03 -11.43 -16.82
N SER A 8 13.93 -10.97 -15.95
CA SER A 8 13.74 -10.90 -14.50
C SER A 8 12.36 -10.33 -14.21
N ALA A 9 11.53 -11.08 -13.48
CA ALA A 9 10.37 -10.48 -12.83
C ALA A 9 10.88 -9.29 -12.03
N ALA A 10 10.33 -8.10 -12.27
CA ALA A 10 10.61 -6.95 -11.41
C ALA A 10 10.27 -7.38 -9.99
N GLY A 11 11.25 -7.30 -9.08
CA GLY A 11 11.06 -7.65 -7.66
C GLY A 11 9.92 -6.84 -7.07
N ALA A 12 9.26 -7.39 -6.04
CA ALA A 12 8.18 -6.68 -5.35
C ALA A 12 8.66 -5.28 -4.93
N ILE A 13 7.86 -4.26 -5.24
CA ILE A 13 8.13 -2.89 -4.80
C ILE A 13 7.62 -2.81 -3.38
N TRP A 14 8.50 -2.68 -2.40
CA TRP A 14 8.11 -2.57 -1.01
C TRP A 14 8.05 -1.11 -0.58
N PHE A 15 6.98 -0.73 0.10
CA PHE A 15 6.78 0.66 0.52
C PHE A 15 7.90 1.18 1.44
N ASP A 16 8.48 0.31 2.27
CA ASP A 16 9.58 0.67 3.16
C ASP A 16 10.91 0.97 2.44
N ASP A 17 11.06 0.52 1.19
CA ASP A 17 12.18 0.87 0.30
C ASP A 17 11.96 2.20 -0.44
N LEU A 18 10.72 2.69 -0.48
CA LEU A 18 10.34 3.95 -1.14
C LEU A 18 10.51 5.17 -0.25
N ILE A 19 10.65 4.96 1.07
CA ILE A 19 10.86 6.02 2.05
C ILE A 19 12.33 6.07 2.46
N ASP A 20 12.93 7.25 2.40
CA ASP A 20 14.28 7.44 2.93
C ASP A 20 14.30 7.46 4.47
N ALA A 21 15.51 7.42 5.04
CA ALA A 21 15.70 7.41 6.49
C ALA A 21 15.19 8.69 7.17
N GLU A 22 15.23 9.83 6.49
CA GLU A 22 14.72 11.10 6.99
C GLU A 22 13.20 11.07 7.10
N THR A 23 12.52 10.64 6.05
CA THR A 23 11.07 10.43 5.99
C THR A 23 10.62 9.44 7.06
N ARG A 24 11.37 8.35 7.25
CA ARG A 24 11.10 7.36 8.31
C ARG A 24 11.20 7.99 9.70
N ALA A 25 12.29 8.71 9.99
CA ALA A 25 12.48 9.36 11.28
C ALA A 25 11.39 10.43 11.55
N GLU A 26 10.96 11.13 10.51
CA GLU A 26 9.88 12.11 10.61
C GLU A 26 8.52 11.45 10.87
N ILE A 27 8.20 10.34 10.20
CA ILE A 27 7.00 9.52 10.52
C ILE A 27 7.02 9.10 11.99
N GLU A 28 8.13 8.56 12.48
CA GLU A 28 8.26 8.14 13.87
C GLU A 28 8.04 9.30 14.84
N LYS A 29 8.64 10.47 14.55
CA LYS A 29 8.46 11.69 15.34
C LYS A 29 6.99 12.12 15.39
N GLU A 30 6.31 12.22 14.24
CA GLU A 30 4.92 12.68 14.18
C GLU A 30 3.96 11.70 14.88
N VAL A 31 4.18 10.39 14.74
CA VAL A 31 3.41 9.37 15.46
C VAL A 31 3.55 9.55 16.97
N ILE A 32 4.78 9.79 17.45
CA ILE A 32 5.05 10.05 18.87
C ILE A 32 4.37 11.34 19.34
N GLU A 33 4.52 12.44 18.60
CA GLU A 33 3.94 13.73 18.96
C GLU A 33 2.41 13.62 19.00
N ALA A 34 1.80 12.94 18.03
CA ALA A 34 0.37 12.70 18.01
C ALA A 34 -0.11 11.83 19.17
N ALA A 35 0.62 10.76 19.52
CA ALA A 35 0.29 9.95 20.69
C ALA A 35 0.36 10.75 22.00
N ASN A 36 1.26 11.76 22.09
CA ASN A 36 1.31 12.67 23.24
C ASN A 36 0.18 13.72 23.22
N ARG A 37 -0.37 14.06 22.06
CA ARG A 37 -1.54 14.95 21.95
C ARG A 37 -2.84 14.27 22.38
N ASP A 38 -2.93 12.95 22.24
CA ASP A 38 -4.06 12.18 22.73
C ASP A 38 -3.97 11.95 24.24
N ARG A 39 -5.01 12.33 25.00
CA ARG A 39 -4.97 12.26 26.47
C ARG A 39 -4.85 10.81 26.98
N VAL A 40 -5.55 9.86 26.34
CA VAL A 40 -5.59 8.46 26.78
C VAL A 40 -4.27 7.79 26.47
N LEU A 41 -3.76 7.95 25.24
CA LEU A 41 -2.47 7.41 24.85
C LEU A 41 -1.33 8.05 25.64
N ARG A 42 -1.36 9.36 25.88
CA ARG A 42 -0.36 10.04 26.70
C ARG A 42 -0.31 9.48 28.12
N ASP A 43 -1.45 9.33 28.79
CA ASP A 43 -1.52 8.78 30.14
C ASP A 43 -0.99 7.34 30.18
N LEU A 44 -1.32 6.55 29.18
CA LEU A 44 -0.85 5.18 29.04
C LEU A 44 0.67 5.10 28.74
N ILE A 45 1.21 6.03 27.95
CA ILE A 45 2.65 6.13 27.66
C ILE A 45 3.43 6.56 28.91
N LEU A 46 2.90 7.52 29.68
CA LEU A 46 3.53 7.99 30.92
C LEU A 46 3.59 6.88 31.98
N THR A 47 2.54 6.08 32.09
CA THR A 47 2.48 4.94 33.01
C THR A 47 3.25 3.72 32.50
N THR A 48 3.43 3.61 31.18
CA THR A 48 4.08 2.47 30.52
C THR A 48 5.05 2.93 29.42
N PRO A 49 6.32 3.24 29.74
CA PRO A 49 7.28 3.78 28.77
C PRO A 49 7.53 2.86 27.55
N ILE A 50 7.43 1.54 27.72
CA ILE A 50 7.59 0.56 26.63
C ILE A 50 6.49 0.66 25.55
N LEU A 51 5.35 1.28 25.88
CA LEU A 51 4.25 1.47 24.93
C LEU A 51 4.67 2.31 23.72
N ARG A 52 5.50 3.33 23.94
CA ARG A 52 6.02 4.17 22.85
C ARG A 52 6.70 3.33 21.77
N SER A 53 7.60 2.44 22.18
CA SER A 53 8.31 1.55 21.26
C SER A 53 7.37 0.54 20.60
N ALA A 54 6.30 0.11 21.28
CA ALA A 54 5.30 -0.79 20.70
C ALA A 54 4.48 -0.11 19.59
N ILE A 55 4.06 1.15 19.81
CA ILE A 55 3.34 1.95 18.80
C ILE A 55 4.21 2.12 17.55
N LEU A 56 5.47 2.52 17.71
CA LEU A 56 6.40 2.71 16.59
C LEU A 56 6.58 1.42 15.79
N ARG A 57 6.89 0.30 16.46
CA ARG A 57 7.04 -1.00 15.78
C ARG A 57 5.79 -1.39 15.02
N ALA A 58 4.61 -1.10 15.56
CA ALA A 58 3.36 -1.43 14.91
C ALA A 58 3.12 -0.60 13.64
N VAL A 59 3.39 0.71 13.68
CA VAL A 59 3.34 1.56 12.49
C VAL A 59 4.37 1.10 11.46
N THR A 60 5.62 0.86 11.86
CA THR A 60 6.67 0.36 10.95
C THR A 60 6.29 -0.97 10.30
N ALA A 61 5.73 -1.91 11.08
CA ALA A 61 5.27 -3.19 10.55
C ALA A 61 4.12 -3.01 9.55
N ALA A 62 3.22 -2.05 9.80
CA ALA A 62 2.11 -1.76 8.91
C ALA A 62 2.54 -1.04 7.61
N LEU A 63 3.75 -0.46 7.57
CA LEU A 63 4.36 0.11 6.35
C LEU A 63 5.07 -0.93 5.48
N HIS A 64 5.18 -2.19 5.92
CA HIS A 64 5.80 -3.26 5.14
C HIS A 64 4.77 -3.96 4.25
N PHE A 65 4.48 -3.35 3.10
CA PHE A 65 3.54 -3.87 2.11
C PHE A 65 3.93 -3.49 0.68
N ASP A 66 3.35 -4.18 -0.30
CA ASP A 66 3.43 -3.84 -1.73
C ASP A 66 2.34 -2.82 -2.08
N PRO A 67 2.68 -1.54 -2.34
CA PRO A 67 1.69 -0.50 -2.62
C PRO A 67 0.98 -0.72 -3.94
N LEU A 68 1.64 -1.29 -4.95
CA LEU A 68 0.99 -1.55 -6.24
C LEU A 68 -0.03 -2.67 -6.13
N ALA A 69 0.30 -3.76 -5.44
CA ALA A 69 -0.66 -4.84 -5.20
C ALA A 69 -1.87 -4.35 -4.39
N LEU A 70 -1.64 -3.51 -3.38
CA LEU A 70 -2.71 -2.95 -2.56
C LEU A 70 -3.64 -2.03 -3.37
N LEU A 71 -3.06 -1.12 -4.16
CA LEU A 71 -3.83 -0.21 -5.01
C LEU A 71 -4.53 -0.96 -6.14
N ALA A 72 -3.93 -2.02 -6.68
CA ALA A 72 -4.49 -2.79 -7.79
C ALA A 72 -5.83 -3.47 -7.48
N ASP A 73 -6.15 -3.72 -6.21
CA ASP A 73 -7.51 -4.15 -5.82
C ASP A 73 -8.56 -3.10 -6.24
N GLY A 74 -8.20 -1.81 -6.29
CA GLY A 74 -9.03 -0.72 -6.81
C GLY A 74 -9.50 -0.99 -8.24
N TRP A 75 -8.56 -1.32 -9.14
CA TRP A 75 -8.88 -1.69 -10.53
C TRP A 75 -9.73 -2.96 -10.61
N CYS A 76 -9.48 -3.93 -9.73
CA CYS A 76 -10.25 -5.18 -9.71
C CYS A 76 -11.74 -4.97 -9.43
N THR A 77 -12.10 -3.88 -8.76
CA THR A 77 -13.48 -3.50 -8.46
C THR A 77 -14.06 -2.47 -9.44
N ALA A 78 -13.29 -1.96 -10.41
CA ALA A 78 -13.79 -0.96 -11.35
C ALA A 78 -14.75 -1.58 -12.38
N LYS A 79 -15.93 -0.97 -12.56
CA LYS A 79 -16.96 -1.47 -13.49
C LYS A 79 -16.51 -1.39 -14.95
N ASP A 80 -15.76 -0.35 -15.30
CA ASP A 80 -15.34 -0.11 -16.69
C ASP A 80 -14.26 -1.10 -17.13
N ILE A 81 -13.33 -1.43 -16.24
CA ILE A 81 -12.34 -2.49 -16.46
C ILE A 81 -13.05 -3.84 -16.67
N ARG A 82 -14.05 -4.15 -15.84
CA ARG A 82 -14.87 -5.36 -15.99
C ARG A 82 -15.65 -5.38 -17.30
N ALA A 83 -16.18 -4.25 -17.74
CA ALA A 83 -16.88 -4.14 -19.02
C ALA A 83 -15.92 -4.40 -20.20
N ALA A 84 -14.75 -3.76 -20.20
CA ALA A 84 -13.72 -3.96 -21.21
C ALA A 84 -13.26 -5.43 -21.29
N CYS A 85 -13.16 -6.11 -20.13
CA CYS A 85 -12.80 -7.53 -20.08
C CYS A 85 -13.87 -8.45 -20.67
N ARG A 86 -15.16 -8.14 -20.46
CA ARG A 86 -16.27 -8.92 -21.06
C ARG A 86 -16.31 -8.81 -22.58
N GLU A 87 -15.96 -7.65 -23.11
CA GLU A 87 -15.92 -7.42 -24.56
C GLU A 87 -14.70 -8.08 -25.21
N GLY A 88 -13.53 -7.96 -24.58
CA GLY A 88 -12.27 -8.51 -25.08
C GLY A 88 -12.04 -10.01 -24.80
N GLY A 89 -12.73 -10.60 -23.82
CA GLY A 89 -12.47 -11.96 -23.31
C GLY A 89 -12.90 -13.11 -24.23
N LYS A 90 -13.37 -12.84 -25.45
CA LYS A 90 -13.84 -13.88 -26.39
C LYS A 90 -12.72 -14.64 -27.09
N THR A 91 -11.47 -14.18 -27.00
CA THR A 91 -10.36 -14.67 -27.83
C THR A 91 -9.33 -15.52 -27.08
N GLY A 92 -9.48 -15.71 -25.76
CA GLY A 92 -8.52 -16.46 -24.92
C GLY A 92 -7.11 -15.82 -24.81
N ALA A 93 -6.88 -14.70 -25.49
CA ALA A 93 -5.64 -13.94 -25.43
C ALA A 93 -5.68 -12.94 -24.26
N PRO A 94 -4.51 -12.56 -23.70
CA PRO A 94 -4.43 -11.49 -22.71
C PRO A 94 -5.01 -10.19 -23.26
N ILE A 95 -5.82 -9.52 -22.45
CA ILE A 95 -6.36 -8.19 -22.73
C ILE A 95 -5.40 -7.17 -22.15
N VAL A 96 -5.01 -6.20 -22.97
CA VAL A 96 -4.13 -5.11 -22.58
C VAL A 96 -4.96 -3.82 -22.55
N LEU A 97 -5.20 -3.27 -21.36
CA LEU A 97 -5.96 -2.04 -21.16
C LEU A 97 -5.02 -0.88 -20.87
N LYS A 98 -5.12 0.19 -21.66
CA LYS A 98 -4.40 1.43 -21.40
C LYS A 98 -5.29 2.36 -20.60
N LEU A 99 -4.79 2.83 -19.46
CA LEU A 99 -5.43 3.83 -18.63
C LEU A 99 -4.63 5.12 -18.75
N SER A 100 -5.33 6.24 -18.93
CA SER A 100 -4.72 7.57 -18.88
C SER A 100 -4.50 7.95 -17.42
N SER A 101 -5.14 9.02 -16.95
CA SER A 101 -5.00 9.48 -15.57
C SER A 101 -6.09 8.87 -14.69
N HIS A 102 -5.70 8.30 -13.56
CA HIS A 102 -6.64 7.79 -12.56
C HIS A 102 -6.02 7.83 -11.16
N SER A 103 -6.87 7.88 -10.15
CA SER A 103 -6.47 7.79 -8.75
C SER A 103 -7.19 6.65 -8.05
N ILE A 104 -6.49 6.02 -7.11
CA ILE A 104 -7.03 5.00 -6.23
C ILE A 104 -6.66 5.37 -4.81
N GLU A 105 -7.62 5.28 -3.90
CA GLU A 105 -7.40 5.46 -2.46
C GLU A 105 -7.83 4.20 -1.72
N ARG A 106 -7.05 3.84 -0.70
CA ARG A 106 -7.29 2.67 0.15
C ARG A 106 -7.02 3.00 1.59
N ASP A 107 -8.02 2.76 2.44
CA ASP A 107 -7.87 2.75 3.89
C ASP A 107 -7.67 1.32 4.40
N ILE A 108 -6.62 1.10 5.18
CA ILE A 108 -6.28 -0.15 5.84
C ILE A 108 -6.31 0.09 7.34
N HIS A 109 -6.91 -0.84 8.09
CA HIS A 109 -6.90 -0.83 9.55
C HIS A 109 -6.18 -2.08 10.06
N PRO A 110 -4.84 -2.06 10.16
CA PRO A 110 -4.08 -3.18 10.72
C PRO A 110 -4.53 -3.49 12.15
N ALA A 111 -4.82 -4.75 12.43
CA ALA A 111 -5.15 -5.23 13.77
C ALA A 111 -3.89 -5.25 14.64
N ILE A 112 -3.64 -4.16 15.39
CA ILE A 112 -2.47 -4.03 16.25
C ILE A 112 -2.86 -4.31 17.68
N LYS A 113 -2.31 -5.39 18.24
CA LYS A 113 -2.43 -5.71 19.66
C LYS A 113 -1.16 -5.31 20.39
N VAL A 114 -1.29 -4.39 21.34
CA VAL A 114 -0.18 -3.99 22.21
C VAL A 114 -0.27 -4.78 23.51
N THR A 115 0.74 -5.61 23.76
CA THR A 115 0.86 -6.39 25.00
C THR A 115 1.88 -5.73 25.94
N ILE A 116 1.49 -5.49 27.19
CA ILE A 116 2.29 -4.93 28.27
C ILE A 116 2.40 -5.98 29.38
N GLY A 117 3.59 -6.55 29.55
CA GLY A 117 3.82 -7.63 30.50
C GLY A 117 3.06 -8.91 30.12
N PHE A 118 2.61 -9.67 31.11
CA PHE A 118 1.93 -10.96 30.89
C PHE A 118 0.39 -10.88 30.90
N GLU A 119 -0.19 -9.76 31.36
CA GLU A 119 -1.64 -9.71 31.66
C GLU A 119 -2.42 -8.62 30.92
N LYS A 120 -1.75 -7.59 30.40
CA LYS A 120 -2.45 -6.47 29.76
C LYS A 120 -2.22 -6.48 28.26
N SER A 121 -3.28 -6.64 27.49
CA SER A 121 -3.27 -6.38 26.06
C SER A 121 -4.42 -5.45 25.69
N PHE A 122 -4.17 -4.52 24.80
CA PHE A 122 -5.23 -3.69 24.22
C PHE A 122 -5.00 -3.53 22.72
N ASP A 123 -6.07 -3.29 21.99
CA ASP A 123 -6.00 -3.02 20.56
C ASP A 123 -5.70 -1.54 20.35
N LEU A 124 -4.69 -1.26 19.53
CA LEU A 124 -4.36 0.08 19.09
C LEU A 124 -5.01 0.30 17.72
N ASP A 125 -5.95 1.24 17.65
CA ASP A 125 -6.52 1.66 16.38
C ASP A 125 -5.49 2.51 15.61
N VAL A 126 -4.92 1.90 14.56
CA VAL A 126 -4.11 2.61 13.57
C VAL A 126 -4.80 2.44 12.23
N GLY A 127 -5.01 3.56 11.54
CA GLY A 127 -5.48 3.58 10.16
C GLY A 127 -4.34 3.99 9.24
N LEU A 128 -4.23 3.35 8.08
CA LEU A 128 -3.32 3.72 7.00
C LEU A 128 -4.14 3.99 5.75
N GLY A 129 -4.21 5.25 5.34
CA GLY A 129 -4.67 5.63 4.02
C GLY A 129 -3.50 5.63 3.05
N LEU A 130 -3.65 4.96 1.92
CA LEU A 130 -2.73 5.03 0.79
C LEU A 130 -3.49 5.57 -0.41
N ALA A 131 -2.94 6.61 -1.03
CA ALA A 131 -3.43 7.12 -2.31
C ALA A 131 -2.36 6.89 -3.38
N GLY A 132 -2.80 6.44 -4.55
CA GLY A 132 -2.00 6.31 -5.75
C GLY A 132 -2.61 7.13 -6.88
N THR A 133 -1.83 8.02 -7.48
CA THR A 133 -2.15 8.63 -8.77
C THR A 133 -1.35 7.94 -9.84
N PHE A 134 -1.96 7.67 -10.98
CA PHE A 134 -1.35 6.90 -12.04
C PHE A 134 -1.61 7.60 -13.37
N ASP A 135 -0.58 7.70 -14.20
CA ASP A 135 -0.70 8.29 -15.52
C ASP A 135 -0.07 7.41 -16.60
N GLY A 136 -0.83 7.15 -17.66
CA GLY A 136 -0.36 6.44 -18.85
C GLY A 136 -0.02 4.97 -18.63
N ILE A 137 -0.68 4.30 -17.69
CA ILE A 137 -0.38 2.91 -17.35
C ILE A 137 -1.07 1.90 -18.26
N THR A 138 -0.53 0.70 -18.26
CA THR A 138 -1.08 -0.46 -18.96
C THR A 138 -1.38 -1.58 -17.97
N LEU A 139 -2.58 -2.15 -18.03
CA LEU A 139 -3.00 -3.31 -17.26
C LEU A 139 -3.08 -4.53 -18.18
N THR A 140 -2.50 -5.66 -17.75
CA THR A 140 -2.60 -6.94 -18.46
C THR A 140 -3.54 -7.87 -17.69
N ILE A 141 -4.61 -8.30 -18.35
CA ILE A 141 -5.68 -9.12 -17.76
C ILE A 141 -5.84 -10.41 -18.56
N ARG A 142 -5.91 -11.54 -17.86
CA ARG A 142 -6.16 -12.87 -18.44
C ARG A 142 -7.13 -13.64 -17.56
N ASP A 143 -8.09 -14.34 -18.17
CA ASP A 143 -9.04 -15.19 -17.45
C ASP A 143 -9.74 -14.47 -16.27
N SER A 144 -10.11 -13.19 -16.47
CA SER A 144 -10.69 -12.31 -15.44
C SER A 144 -9.79 -12.08 -14.20
N LYS A 145 -8.48 -12.17 -14.38
CA LYS A 145 -7.48 -11.86 -13.37
C LYS A 145 -6.49 -10.82 -13.90
N LEU A 146 -6.22 -9.82 -13.08
CA LEU A 146 -5.18 -8.84 -13.33
C LEU A 146 -3.82 -9.47 -13.02
N GLU A 147 -2.98 -9.61 -14.05
CA GLU A 147 -1.67 -10.27 -13.97
C GLU A 147 -0.52 -9.29 -13.75
N SER A 148 -0.57 -8.13 -14.43
CA SER A 148 0.49 -7.12 -14.35
C SER A 148 -0.01 -5.69 -14.58
N VAL A 149 0.77 -4.75 -14.08
CA VAL A 149 0.72 -3.32 -14.42
C VAL A 149 2.06 -2.94 -15.04
N GLY A 150 2.08 -2.09 -16.06
CA GLY A 150 3.32 -1.70 -16.72
C GLY A 150 3.22 -0.38 -17.46
N ALA A 151 4.37 0.27 -17.65
CA ALA A 151 4.54 1.60 -18.24
C ALA A 151 3.76 2.70 -17.49
N GLY A 152 4.21 3.96 -17.61
CA GLY A 152 3.57 5.11 -16.97
C GLY A 152 4.19 5.48 -15.62
N THR A 153 3.57 6.44 -14.95
CA THR A 153 4.05 6.99 -13.67
C THR A 153 3.05 6.70 -12.56
N CYS A 154 3.55 6.57 -11.33
CA CYS A 154 2.75 6.38 -10.13
C CYS A 154 3.19 7.36 -9.05
N GLY A 155 2.34 8.31 -8.68
CA GLY A 155 2.51 9.14 -7.48
C GLY A 155 1.90 8.43 -6.28
N LEU A 156 2.63 8.36 -5.16
CA LEU A 156 2.15 7.75 -3.93
C LEU A 156 2.03 8.78 -2.82
N ALA A 157 0.94 8.70 -2.05
CA ALA A 157 0.74 9.48 -0.85
C ALA A 157 0.26 8.59 0.30
N LEU A 158 0.76 8.88 1.51
CA LEU A 158 0.46 8.15 2.73
C LEU A 158 -0.25 9.06 3.74
N LEU A 159 -1.29 8.51 4.35
CA LEU A 159 -2.01 9.05 5.47
C LEU A 159 -1.92 8.04 6.62
N VAL A 160 -1.38 8.43 7.77
CA VAL A 160 -1.44 7.59 8.97
C VAL A 160 -2.41 8.22 9.95
N ARG A 161 -3.22 7.39 10.57
CA ARG A 161 -4.14 7.74 11.63
C ARG A 161 -3.82 6.93 12.88
N VAL A 162 -3.89 7.56 14.04
CA VAL A 162 -3.80 6.88 15.34
C VAL A 162 -5.01 7.28 16.16
N ALA A 163 -5.75 6.29 16.66
CA ALA A 163 -7.04 6.47 17.33
C ALA A 163 -8.01 7.33 16.49
N GLY A 164 -8.14 7.00 15.20
CA GLY A 164 -8.95 7.73 14.21
C GLY A 164 -8.46 9.12 13.78
N ARG A 165 -7.43 9.67 14.42
CA ARG A 165 -6.94 11.03 14.13
C ARG A 165 -5.79 11.00 13.12
N PRO A 166 -5.82 11.81 12.06
CA PRO A 166 -4.69 11.90 11.14
C PRO A 166 -3.47 12.44 11.88
N VAL A 167 -2.35 11.72 11.77
CA VAL A 167 -1.08 12.06 12.42
C VAL A 167 -0.02 12.46 11.40
N ILE A 168 -0.07 11.89 10.19
CA ILE A 168 0.71 12.33 9.04
C ILE A 168 -0.13 12.21 7.78
N SER A 169 0.03 13.17 6.86
CA SER A 169 -0.47 13.11 5.49
C SER A 169 0.63 13.63 4.59
N ARG A 170 1.14 12.81 3.67
CA ARG A 170 2.30 13.20 2.87
C ARG A 170 2.33 12.52 1.51
N ASP A 171 2.75 13.28 0.50
CA ASP A 171 3.23 12.73 -0.76
C ASP A 171 4.60 12.09 -0.52
N ILE A 172 4.76 10.83 -0.94
CA ILE A 172 5.96 10.04 -0.71
C ILE A 172 6.94 10.24 -1.85
N THR A 173 6.55 9.82 -3.05
CA THR A 173 7.39 9.90 -4.23
C THR A 173 6.55 9.67 -5.49
N THR A 174 7.13 10.03 -6.62
CA THR A 174 6.65 9.64 -7.94
C THR A 174 7.60 8.58 -8.49
N LEU A 175 7.03 7.44 -8.85
CA LEU A 175 7.73 6.30 -9.41
C LEU A 175 7.51 6.23 -10.91
N ASP A 176 8.59 6.03 -11.67
CA ASP A 176 8.49 5.50 -13.02
C ASP A 176 8.21 3.99 -12.90
N LEU A 177 7.04 3.56 -13.38
CA LEU A 177 6.69 2.15 -13.33
C LEU A 177 7.57 1.36 -14.31
N PRO A 178 8.01 0.15 -13.93
CA PRO A 178 8.75 -0.70 -14.83
C PRO A 178 7.91 -1.03 -16.08
N ALA A 179 8.58 -1.50 -17.13
CA ALA A 179 7.89 -1.93 -18.35
C ALA A 179 6.82 -2.99 -18.06
N GLU A 180 7.07 -3.87 -17.09
CA GLU A 180 6.09 -4.80 -16.55
C GLU A 180 6.39 -5.07 -15.06
N TYR A 181 5.38 -4.88 -14.21
CA TYR A 181 5.30 -5.33 -12.82
C TYR A 181 4.26 -6.44 -12.71
N ARG A 182 4.70 -7.69 -12.50
CA ARG A 182 3.79 -8.82 -12.27
C ARG A 182 3.44 -8.94 -10.80
N PHE A 183 2.15 -9.06 -10.51
CA PHE A 183 1.70 -9.37 -9.18
C PHE A 183 2.12 -10.79 -8.80
N ALA A 184 2.60 -10.98 -7.56
CA ALA A 184 3.00 -12.30 -7.07
C ALA A 184 1.85 -13.33 -7.18
N GLN A 185 0.62 -12.87 -7.02
CA GLN A 185 -0.60 -13.62 -7.30
C GLN A 185 -1.53 -12.78 -8.18
N PRO A 186 -2.04 -13.33 -9.30
CA PRO A 186 -3.00 -12.61 -10.12
C PRO A 186 -4.26 -12.23 -9.32
N LEU A 187 -4.69 -10.98 -9.43
CA LEU A 187 -5.79 -10.44 -8.65
C LEU A 187 -7.11 -10.66 -9.38
N ALA A 188 -8.07 -11.32 -8.73
CA ALA A 188 -9.37 -11.59 -9.35
C ALA A 188 -10.18 -10.30 -9.51
N LEU A 189 -10.72 -10.07 -10.71
CA LEU A 189 -11.71 -9.01 -10.91
C LEU A 189 -13.01 -9.39 -10.18
N ARG A 190 -13.53 -8.51 -9.32
CA ARG A 190 -14.71 -8.73 -8.48
C ARG A 190 -15.84 -7.81 -8.89
#